data_AF-A0A5B2VY69-F1
#
_entry.id   AF-A0A5B2VY69-F1
#
_cell.length_a   1.000
_cell.length_b   1.000
_cell.length_c   1.000
_cell.angle_alpha   90.00
_cell.angle_beta   90.00
_cell.angle_gamma   90.00
#
_symmetry.space_group_name_H-M   'P 1'
#
loop_
_entity.id
_entity.type
_entity.pdbx_description
1 polymer ?
#
loop_
_entity_poly.entity_id
_entity_poly.type
_entity_poly.pdbx_seq_one_letter_code
_entity_poly.pdbx_strand_id
1 'polypeptide(L)'
;MKLTLRNKHLSSPRYSRYLVATANNKERAKKLYNANIQLAQAFHPLLSQFEVVLRNSLNIVLSGYFSDPDWIINQNDGFMRDLSLNPQFFLKNAILKTESKLTRRSIPITSGKIISDQTLGFWVAFFLAHHYSLVGGRPIHIFPGKPAIENRASIHAKLDAIQGFRNRVSHCEPLCFVGHNIDCSAISAIRTTLYNLIGWIDPQLIPFFEKIDTVQRRINQIMAI
;
A
#
# COMPACT_ATOMS: atom_id res chain seq x y z
N MET A 1 -3.32 -29.89 2.87
CA MET A 1 -4.59 -30.05 2.11
C MET A 1 -4.40 -31.08 1.01
N LYS A 2 -5.32 -32.05 0.87
CA LYS A 2 -5.30 -33.05 -0.22
C LYS A 2 -5.41 -32.35 -1.59
N LEU A 3 -4.81 -32.91 -2.64
CA LEU A 3 -4.79 -32.30 -3.98
C LEU A 3 -6.20 -32.09 -4.56
N THR A 4 -7.10 -33.03 -4.31
CA THR A 4 -8.52 -32.96 -4.72
C THR A 4 -9.24 -31.75 -4.13
N LEU A 5 -9.05 -31.48 -2.84
CA LEU A 5 -9.59 -30.29 -2.17
C LEU A 5 -8.96 -29.00 -2.72
N ARG A 6 -7.66 -29.02 -3.03
CA ARG A 6 -6.95 -27.86 -3.60
C ARG A 6 -7.48 -27.49 -4.97
N ASN A 7 -7.61 -28.44 -5.87
CA ASN A 7 -8.10 -28.15 -7.22
C ASN A 7 -9.56 -27.67 -7.20
N LYS A 8 -10.37 -28.23 -6.29
CA LYS A 8 -11.78 -27.84 -6.11
C LYS A 8 -11.94 -26.42 -5.56
N HIS A 9 -11.10 -25.99 -4.61
CA HIS A 9 -11.34 -24.77 -3.83
C HIS A 9 -10.35 -23.62 -4.07
N LEU A 10 -9.15 -23.88 -4.60
CA LEU A 10 -8.09 -22.86 -4.76
C LEU A 10 -7.79 -22.46 -6.20
N SER A 11 -8.62 -22.89 -7.15
CA SER A 11 -8.48 -22.75 -8.60
C SER A 11 -7.17 -23.31 -9.18
N SER A 12 -7.29 -24.13 -10.22
CA SER A 12 -6.12 -24.70 -10.92
C SER A 12 -5.11 -23.64 -11.42
N PRO A 13 -5.56 -22.48 -11.98
CA PRO A 13 -4.64 -21.45 -12.48
C PRO A 13 -3.79 -20.78 -11.40
N ARG A 14 -4.29 -20.67 -10.16
CA ARG A 14 -3.51 -20.08 -9.05
C ARG A 14 -2.35 -20.98 -8.64
N TYR A 15 -2.54 -22.30 -8.71
CA TYR A 15 -1.53 -23.27 -8.30
C TYR A 15 -0.55 -23.64 -9.42
N SER A 16 -0.97 -23.54 -10.69
CA SER A 16 -0.15 -23.90 -11.85
C SER A 16 1.20 -23.19 -11.89
N ARG A 17 1.24 -21.89 -11.52
CA ARG A 17 2.49 -21.12 -11.48
C ARG A 17 3.53 -21.73 -10.52
N TYR A 18 3.09 -22.22 -9.37
CA TYR A 18 3.96 -22.88 -8.39
C TYR A 18 4.46 -24.25 -8.88
N LEU A 19 3.63 -24.99 -9.61
CA LEU A 19 4.02 -26.25 -10.23
C LEU A 19 5.08 -26.04 -11.31
N VAL A 20 4.86 -25.09 -12.22
CA VAL A 20 5.82 -24.79 -13.30
C VAL A 20 7.16 -24.35 -12.72
N ALA A 21 7.15 -23.45 -11.73
CA ALA A 21 8.38 -22.97 -11.09
C ALA A 21 9.16 -24.03 -10.30
N THR A 22 8.55 -25.18 -10.03
CA THR A 22 9.17 -26.29 -9.29
C THR A 22 9.33 -27.53 -10.17
N ALA A 23 9.36 -27.37 -11.49
CA ALA A 23 9.47 -28.46 -12.47
C ALA A 23 8.44 -29.57 -12.24
N ASN A 24 7.19 -29.19 -11.96
CA ASN A 24 6.06 -30.07 -11.64
C ASN A 24 6.22 -30.94 -10.37
N ASN A 25 7.18 -30.62 -9.50
CA ASN A 25 7.31 -31.30 -8.20
C ASN A 25 6.20 -30.82 -7.24
N LYS A 26 5.20 -31.68 -7.03
CA LYS A 26 4.01 -31.37 -6.23
C LYS A 26 4.30 -30.98 -4.78
N GLU A 27 5.29 -31.60 -4.13
CA GLU A 27 5.63 -31.28 -2.75
C GLU A 27 6.39 -29.96 -2.64
N ARG A 28 7.33 -29.67 -3.56
CA ARG A 28 8.00 -28.37 -3.63
C ARG A 28 7.00 -27.25 -3.94
N ALA A 29 6.13 -27.42 -4.93
CA ALA A 29 5.07 -26.46 -5.25
C ALA A 29 4.16 -26.14 -4.05
N LYS A 30 3.82 -27.16 -3.26
CA LYS A 30 3.00 -27.02 -2.05
C LYS A 30 3.74 -26.26 -0.96
N LYS A 31 5.03 -26.54 -0.75
CA LYS A 31 5.88 -25.78 0.19
C LYS A 31 5.98 -24.32 -0.25
N LEU A 32 6.25 -24.06 -1.53
CA LEU A 32 6.36 -22.72 -2.10
C LEU A 32 5.06 -21.92 -1.97
N TYR A 33 3.91 -22.54 -2.25
CA TYR A 33 2.60 -21.92 -2.06
C TYR A 33 2.36 -21.48 -0.61
N ASN A 34 2.66 -22.35 0.35
CA ASN A 34 2.52 -22.02 1.76
C ASN A 34 3.51 -20.92 2.19
N ALA A 35 4.75 -20.98 1.67
CA ALA A 35 5.76 -19.95 1.93
C ALA A 35 5.34 -18.59 1.37
N ASN A 36 4.67 -18.53 0.21
CA ASN A 36 4.09 -17.30 -0.34
C ASN A 36 3.02 -16.69 0.59
N ILE A 37 2.15 -17.52 1.16
CA ILE A 37 1.14 -17.07 2.15
C ILE A 37 1.84 -16.49 3.39
N GLN A 38 2.87 -17.18 3.90
CA GLN A 38 3.63 -16.70 5.07
C GLN A 38 4.40 -15.41 4.78
N LEU A 39 4.88 -15.23 3.54
CA LEU A 39 5.50 -13.99 3.09
C LEU A 39 4.48 -12.85 3.06
N ALA A 40 3.30 -13.07 2.49
CA ALA A 40 2.21 -12.10 2.50
C ALA A 40 1.82 -11.71 3.94
N GLN A 41 1.74 -12.69 4.84
CA GLN A 41 1.50 -12.47 6.27
C GLN A 41 2.60 -11.60 6.91
N ALA A 42 3.86 -11.83 6.59
CA ALA A 42 4.98 -11.06 7.13
C ALA A 42 4.98 -9.59 6.68
N PHE A 43 4.47 -9.30 5.48
CA PHE A 43 4.35 -7.93 4.98
C PHE A 43 3.14 -7.17 5.53
N HIS A 44 2.06 -7.88 5.88
CA HIS A 44 0.83 -7.25 6.35
C HIS A 44 1.04 -6.23 7.48
N PRO A 45 1.78 -6.52 8.57
CA PRO A 45 2.03 -5.52 9.61
C PRO A 45 2.81 -4.31 9.09
N LEU A 46 3.84 -4.51 8.26
CA LEU A 46 4.65 -3.42 7.70
C LEU A 46 3.79 -2.48 6.84
N LEU A 47 3.01 -3.03 5.91
CA LEU A 47 2.16 -2.25 5.02
C LEU A 47 1.05 -1.52 5.79
N SER A 48 0.45 -2.19 6.78
CA SER A 48 -0.60 -1.60 7.60
C SER A 48 -0.08 -0.42 8.44
N GLN A 49 1.09 -0.56 9.07
CA GLN A 49 1.66 0.54 9.86
C GLN A 49 2.15 1.66 8.96
N PHE A 50 2.74 1.35 7.81
CA PHE A 50 3.11 2.36 6.82
C PHE A 50 1.92 3.18 6.34
N GLU A 51 0.78 2.54 6.03
CA GLU A 51 -0.45 3.23 5.61
C GLU A 51 -0.94 4.22 6.68
N VAL A 52 -0.87 3.84 7.96
CA VAL A 52 -1.24 4.72 9.09
C VAL A 52 -0.27 5.89 9.21
N VAL A 53 1.04 5.65 9.16
CA VAL A 53 2.08 6.70 9.23
C VAL A 53 1.92 7.68 8.09
N LEU A 54 1.81 7.19 6.85
CA LEU A 54 1.67 8.03 5.65
C LEU A 54 0.44 8.92 5.74
N ARG A 55 -0.71 8.32 6.06
CA ARG A 55 -1.98 9.04 6.23
C ARG A 55 -1.89 10.13 7.28
N ASN A 56 -1.39 9.79 8.48
CA ASN A 56 -1.36 10.73 9.58
C ASN A 56 -0.40 11.88 9.29
N SER A 57 0.75 11.59 8.66
CA SER A 57 1.72 12.61 8.23
C SER A 57 1.12 13.57 7.20
N LEU A 58 0.42 13.04 6.19
CA LEU A 58 -0.31 13.86 5.21
C LEU A 58 -1.40 14.70 5.87
N ASN A 59 -2.16 14.11 6.78
CA ASN A 59 -3.23 14.82 7.47
C ASN A 59 -2.68 16.02 8.26
N ILE A 60 -1.57 15.86 8.99
CA ILE A 60 -0.93 16.95 9.74
C ILE A 60 -0.49 18.08 8.80
N VAL A 61 0.17 17.74 7.70
CA VAL A 61 0.66 18.74 6.74
C VAL A 61 -0.50 19.46 6.04
N LEU A 62 -1.55 18.75 5.64
CA LEU A 62 -2.69 19.33 4.92
C LEU A 62 -3.60 20.13 5.85
N SER A 63 -3.87 19.66 7.08
CA SER A 63 -4.65 20.44 8.05
C SER A 63 -3.96 21.75 8.41
N GLY A 64 -2.64 21.73 8.58
CA GLY A 64 -1.84 22.95 8.77
C GLY A 64 -1.88 23.88 7.57
N TYR A 65 -1.79 23.35 6.34
CA TYR A 65 -1.86 24.15 5.12
C TYR A 65 -3.19 24.87 4.96
N PHE A 66 -4.31 24.17 5.21
CA PHE A 66 -5.64 24.76 5.12
C PHE A 66 -6.02 25.55 6.38
N SER A 67 -5.22 25.48 7.46
CA SER A 67 -5.56 26.01 8.79
C SER A 67 -6.93 25.51 9.27
N ASP A 68 -7.22 24.24 8.98
CA ASP A 68 -8.53 23.62 9.16
C ASP A 68 -8.38 22.17 9.66
N PRO A 69 -8.78 21.85 10.91
CA PRO A 69 -8.74 20.48 11.42
C PRO A 69 -9.73 19.56 10.70
N ASP A 70 -10.77 20.10 10.07
CA ASP A 70 -11.81 19.39 9.34
C ASP A 70 -11.67 19.54 7.81
N TRP A 71 -10.46 19.90 7.34
CA TRP A 71 -10.16 20.15 5.93
C TRP A 71 -10.64 19.04 4.99
N ILE A 72 -10.57 17.77 5.42
CA ILE A 72 -10.93 16.62 4.59
C ILE A 72 -12.40 16.65 4.19
N ILE A 73 -13.27 17.19 5.05
CA ILE A 73 -14.71 17.35 4.79
C ILE A 73 -14.91 18.67 4.03
N ASN A 74 -14.35 19.77 4.54
CA ASN A 74 -14.61 21.11 3.99
C ASN A 74 -14.04 21.28 2.57
N GLN A 75 -12.90 20.67 2.27
CA GLN A 75 -12.28 20.72 0.94
C GLN A 75 -12.97 19.83 -0.10
N ASN A 76 -13.99 19.06 0.28
CA ASN A 76 -14.85 18.36 -0.67
C ASN A 76 -15.60 19.33 -1.61
N ASP A 77 -15.88 20.55 -1.13
CA ASP A 77 -16.39 21.67 -1.92
C ASP A 77 -15.32 22.70 -2.31
N GLY A 78 -14.10 22.55 -1.77
CA GLY A 78 -12.91 23.31 -2.17
C GLY A 78 -12.16 22.66 -3.33
N PHE A 79 -10.86 22.43 -3.17
CA PHE A 79 -10.00 21.97 -4.27
C PHE A 79 -10.45 20.64 -4.91
N MET A 80 -11.15 19.77 -4.18
CA MET A 80 -11.59 18.48 -4.70
C MET A 80 -12.73 18.59 -5.72
N ARG A 81 -13.34 19.78 -5.86
CA ARG A 81 -14.35 20.11 -6.87
C ARG A 81 -13.76 20.85 -8.07
N ASP A 82 -12.45 21.11 -8.09
CA ASP A 82 -11.80 21.81 -9.19
C ASP A 82 -12.07 21.13 -10.54
N LEU A 83 -12.43 21.92 -11.56
CA LEU A 83 -12.85 21.40 -12.87
C LEU A 83 -11.73 20.66 -13.60
N SER A 84 -10.47 20.92 -13.28
CA SER A 84 -9.33 20.17 -13.82
C SER A 84 -9.33 18.69 -13.41
N LEU A 85 -10.11 18.31 -12.39
CA LEU A 85 -10.29 16.94 -11.92
C LEU A 85 -11.45 16.21 -12.61
N ASN A 86 -12.17 16.88 -13.52
CA ASN A 86 -13.25 16.30 -14.30
C ASN A 86 -12.70 15.26 -15.30
N PRO A 87 -13.36 14.09 -15.48
CA PRO A 87 -14.60 13.64 -14.86
C PRO A 87 -14.41 12.80 -13.60
N GLN A 88 -13.17 12.51 -13.20
CA GLN A 88 -12.89 11.48 -12.22
C GLN A 88 -13.23 11.90 -10.79
N PHE A 89 -12.98 13.16 -10.41
CA PHE A 89 -13.21 13.71 -9.06
C PHE A 89 -12.86 12.71 -7.94
N PHE A 90 -11.70 12.04 -8.07
CA PHE A 90 -11.41 10.80 -7.36
C PHE A 90 -11.46 10.96 -5.83
N LEU A 91 -10.79 11.98 -5.29
CA LEU A 91 -10.74 12.24 -3.85
C LEU A 91 -12.14 12.58 -3.30
N LYS A 92 -12.87 13.44 -3.99
CA LYS A 92 -14.27 13.79 -3.68
C LYS A 92 -15.17 12.56 -3.64
N ASN A 93 -15.13 11.75 -4.70
CA ASN A 93 -15.94 10.54 -4.79
C ASN A 93 -15.59 9.51 -3.71
N ALA A 94 -14.33 9.42 -3.29
CA ALA A 94 -13.90 8.57 -2.19
C ALA A 94 -14.47 9.04 -0.83
N ILE A 95 -14.50 10.36 -0.58
CA ILE A 95 -15.12 10.93 0.63
C ILE A 95 -16.64 10.69 0.64
N LEU A 96 -17.34 11.04 -0.44
CA LEU A 96 -18.79 10.85 -0.56
C LEU A 96 -19.21 9.38 -0.37
N LYS A 97 -18.40 8.44 -0.87
CA LYS A 97 -18.61 7.00 -0.67
C LYS A 97 -18.46 6.62 0.80
N THR A 98 -17.46 7.16 1.49
CA THR A 98 -17.26 6.91 2.93
C THR A 98 -18.38 7.54 3.75
N GLU A 99 -18.78 8.78 3.50
CA GLU A 99 -19.92 9.42 4.15
C GLU A 99 -21.20 8.60 3.98
N SER A 100 -21.52 8.20 2.75
CA SER A 100 -22.67 7.35 2.45
C SER A 100 -22.64 6.03 3.24
N LYS A 101 -21.46 5.42 3.41
CA LYS A 101 -21.27 4.20 4.21
C LYS A 101 -21.50 4.44 5.70
N LEU A 102 -21.04 5.58 6.23
CA LEU A 102 -21.19 5.93 7.64
C LEU A 102 -22.66 6.26 7.97
N THR A 103 -23.32 7.05 7.13
CA THR A 103 -24.75 7.38 7.26
C THR A 103 -25.61 6.12 7.27
N ARG A 104 -25.36 5.18 6.35
CA ARG A 104 -26.07 3.88 6.32
C ARG A 104 -25.89 3.03 7.58
N ARG A 105 -24.82 3.26 8.33
CA ARG A 105 -24.50 2.55 9.58
C ARG A 105 -24.86 3.36 10.82
N SER A 106 -25.49 4.53 10.65
CA SER A 106 -25.78 5.48 11.74
C SER A 106 -24.53 5.85 12.57
N ILE A 107 -23.37 5.91 11.91
CA ILE A 107 -22.11 6.33 12.55
C ILE A 107 -21.94 7.83 12.29
N PRO A 108 -21.67 8.66 13.32
CA PRO A 108 -21.38 10.08 13.14
C PRO A 108 -20.23 10.31 12.16
N ILE A 109 -20.43 11.22 11.20
CA ILE A 109 -19.40 11.63 10.25
C ILE A 109 -18.48 12.61 10.97
N THR A 110 -17.21 12.24 11.12
CA THR A 110 -16.16 13.09 11.68
C THR A 110 -14.93 13.02 10.78
N SER A 111 -14.11 14.07 10.76
CA SER A 111 -12.88 14.11 9.95
C SER A 111 -11.95 12.94 10.27
N GLY A 112 -11.75 12.65 11.56
CA GLY A 112 -10.99 11.49 12.00
C GLY A 112 -11.53 10.18 11.43
N LYS A 113 -12.86 10.02 11.37
CA LYS A 113 -13.47 8.82 10.80
C LYS A 113 -13.26 8.75 9.29
N ILE A 114 -13.48 9.85 8.56
CA ILE A 114 -13.25 9.93 7.11
C ILE A 114 -11.81 9.59 6.79
N ILE A 115 -10.85 10.27 7.44
CA ILE A 115 -9.41 10.01 7.31
C ILE A 115 -9.12 8.53 7.54
N SER A 116 -9.63 7.95 8.64
CA SER A 116 -9.32 6.57 9.00
C SER A 116 -9.86 5.51 8.03
N ASP A 117 -10.99 5.79 7.36
CA ASP A 117 -11.67 4.86 6.45
C ASP A 117 -11.17 4.98 4.99
N GLN A 118 -10.34 5.97 4.66
CA GLN A 118 -9.73 6.07 3.34
C GLN A 118 -8.63 5.02 3.13
N THR A 119 -8.56 4.50 1.90
CA THR A 119 -7.54 3.50 1.50
C THR A 119 -6.19 4.15 1.19
N LEU A 120 -5.09 3.38 1.21
CA LEU A 120 -3.77 3.84 0.77
C LEU A 120 -3.81 4.61 -0.58
N GLY A 121 -4.58 4.14 -1.56
CA GLY A 121 -4.68 4.79 -2.87
C GLY A 121 -5.22 6.22 -2.83
N PHE A 122 -6.07 6.54 -1.85
CA PHE A 122 -6.54 7.92 -1.62
C PHE A 122 -5.36 8.83 -1.26
N TRP A 123 -4.49 8.37 -0.36
CA TRP A 123 -3.32 9.12 0.10
C TRP A 123 -2.24 9.23 -0.97
N VAL A 124 -2.02 8.16 -1.75
CA VAL A 124 -1.08 8.17 -2.89
C VAL A 124 -1.51 9.15 -3.97
N ALA A 125 -2.83 9.31 -4.21
CA ALA A 125 -3.35 10.20 -5.23
C ALA A 125 -2.98 11.68 -5.01
N PHE A 126 -2.65 12.11 -3.79
CA PHE A 126 -2.12 13.46 -3.53
C PHE A 126 -0.77 13.73 -4.21
N PHE A 127 -0.03 12.69 -4.61
CA PHE A 127 1.24 12.82 -5.32
C PHE A 127 1.06 12.80 -6.85
N LEU A 128 -0.15 12.58 -7.37
CA LEU A 128 -0.47 12.78 -8.78
C LEU A 128 -0.39 14.27 -9.12
N ALA A 129 0.16 14.60 -10.29
CA ALA A 129 0.46 15.99 -10.65
C ALA A 129 -0.75 16.93 -10.50
N HIS A 130 -1.93 16.51 -10.96
CA HIS A 130 -3.16 17.30 -10.92
C HIS A 130 -3.70 17.54 -9.51
N HIS A 131 -3.64 16.57 -8.59
CA HIS A 131 -4.02 16.81 -7.20
C HIS A 131 -2.94 17.60 -6.45
N TYR A 132 -1.68 17.26 -6.69
CA TYR A 132 -0.52 17.82 -6.01
C TYR A 132 -0.43 19.35 -6.20
N SER A 133 -0.65 19.84 -7.43
CA SER A 133 -0.63 21.28 -7.72
C SER A 133 -1.76 22.03 -7.01
N LEU A 134 -2.96 21.44 -6.92
CA LEU A 134 -4.12 22.08 -6.29
C LEU A 134 -3.97 22.27 -4.78
N VAL A 135 -3.15 21.45 -4.13
CA VAL A 135 -2.79 21.59 -2.71
C VAL A 135 -1.44 22.28 -2.51
N GLY A 136 -0.97 23.07 -3.48
CA GLY A 136 0.25 23.87 -3.38
C GLY A 136 1.53 23.04 -3.22
N GLY A 137 1.52 21.78 -3.65
CA GLY A 137 2.65 20.86 -3.52
C GLY A 137 3.01 20.47 -2.09
N ARG A 138 2.09 20.66 -1.13
CA ARG A 138 2.33 20.34 0.28
C ARG A 138 2.62 18.87 0.59
N PRO A 139 2.06 17.86 -0.09
CA PRO A 139 2.27 16.45 0.25
C PRO A 139 3.74 16.02 0.34
N ILE A 140 4.67 16.66 -0.40
CA ILE A 140 6.09 16.29 -0.35
C ILE A 140 6.75 16.63 0.99
N HIS A 141 6.20 17.57 1.75
CA HIS A 141 6.78 18.01 3.03
C HIS A 141 6.64 16.96 4.14
N ILE A 142 5.87 15.89 3.93
CA ILE A 142 5.86 14.75 4.86
C ILE A 142 7.20 13.99 4.86
N PHE A 143 8.07 14.23 3.88
CA PHE A 143 9.37 13.57 3.74
C PHE A 143 10.53 14.55 3.97
N PRO A 144 10.72 15.10 5.19
CA PRO A 144 11.81 16.04 5.45
C PRO A 144 13.20 15.44 5.23
N GLY A 145 13.37 14.12 5.43
CA GLY A 145 14.63 13.40 5.28
C GLY A 145 14.93 12.88 3.88
N LYS A 146 14.11 13.22 2.87
CA LYS A 146 14.34 12.71 1.50
C LYS A 146 15.62 13.30 0.87
N PRO A 147 16.34 12.54 0.05
CA PRO A 147 17.43 13.08 -0.78
C PRO A 147 16.96 14.20 -1.72
N ALA A 148 17.86 15.12 -2.06
CA ALA A 148 17.58 16.23 -2.99
C ALA A 148 17.18 15.76 -4.40
N ILE A 149 17.70 14.60 -4.83
CA ILE A 149 17.37 13.98 -6.12
C ILE A 149 15.93 13.46 -6.18
N GLU A 150 15.30 13.20 -5.04
CA GLU A 150 13.93 12.69 -4.97
C GLU A 150 12.93 13.83 -5.15
N ASN A 151 12.13 13.74 -6.21
CA ASN A 151 11.09 14.71 -6.55
C ASN A 151 9.69 14.09 -6.40
N ARG A 152 8.63 14.87 -6.65
CA ARG A 152 7.24 14.39 -6.57
C ARG A 152 7.02 13.12 -7.40
N ALA A 153 7.53 13.07 -8.64
CA ALA A 153 7.29 11.95 -9.54
C ALA A 153 8.00 10.68 -9.06
N SER A 154 9.23 10.79 -8.57
CA SER A 154 9.97 9.64 -8.04
C SER A 154 9.37 9.11 -6.73
N ILE A 155 8.87 9.99 -5.85
CA ILE A 155 8.14 9.61 -4.64
C ILE A 155 6.82 8.94 -5.00
N HIS A 156 6.06 9.51 -5.93
CA HIS A 156 4.81 8.91 -6.42
C HIS A 156 5.06 7.50 -6.95
N ALA A 157 6.10 7.29 -7.78
CA ALA A 157 6.42 5.98 -8.32
C ALA A 157 6.73 4.94 -7.22
N LYS A 158 7.42 5.34 -6.15
CA LYS A 158 7.69 4.46 -4.99
C LYS A 158 6.42 4.13 -4.21
N LEU A 159 5.57 5.13 -3.97
CA LEU A 159 4.28 4.95 -3.29
C LEU A 159 3.33 4.06 -4.09
N ASP A 160 3.26 4.26 -5.41
CA ASP A 160 2.46 3.46 -6.33
C ASP A 160 2.95 2.01 -6.39
N ALA A 161 4.27 1.79 -6.40
CA ALA A 161 4.85 0.45 -6.30
C ALA A 161 4.45 -0.26 -4.99
N ILE A 162 4.44 0.45 -3.86
CA ILE A 162 3.97 -0.09 -2.57
C ILE A 162 2.47 -0.36 -2.60
N GLN A 163 1.66 0.54 -3.17
CA GLN A 163 0.22 0.36 -3.29
C GLN A 163 -0.12 -0.87 -4.14
N GLY A 164 0.52 -1.01 -5.31
CA GLY A 164 0.40 -2.18 -6.17
C GLY A 164 0.79 -3.45 -5.43
N PHE A 165 1.94 -3.46 -4.75
CA PHE A 165 2.37 -4.61 -3.96
C PHE A 165 1.39 -4.96 -2.83
N ARG A 166 0.89 -3.96 -2.10
CA ARG A 166 -0.11 -4.15 -1.04
C ARG A 166 -1.38 -4.81 -1.57
N ASN A 167 -1.86 -4.40 -2.75
CA ASN A 167 -3.00 -5.03 -3.41
C ASN A 167 -2.71 -6.51 -3.72
N ARG A 168 -1.52 -6.82 -4.25
CA ARG A 168 -1.10 -8.20 -4.52
C ARG A 168 -1.08 -9.06 -3.25
N VAL A 169 -0.58 -8.50 -2.14
CA VAL A 169 -0.61 -9.15 -0.81
C VAL A 169 -2.05 -9.42 -0.36
N SER A 170 -2.94 -8.43 -0.44
CA SER A 170 -4.35 -8.56 -0.07
C SER A 170 -5.13 -9.56 -0.94
N HIS A 171 -4.77 -9.70 -2.22
CA HIS A 171 -5.39 -10.65 -3.15
C HIS A 171 -4.75 -12.05 -3.12
N CYS A 172 -3.77 -12.28 -2.25
CA CYS A 172 -3.01 -13.53 -2.15
C CYS A 172 -2.37 -13.95 -3.49
N GLU A 173 -1.83 -12.97 -4.21
CA GLU A 173 -1.11 -13.23 -5.45
C GLU A 173 0.25 -13.91 -5.22
N PRO A 174 0.81 -14.59 -6.23
CA PRO A 174 2.20 -15.04 -6.19
C PRO A 174 3.16 -13.83 -6.14
N LEU A 175 4.01 -13.76 -5.11
CA LEU A 175 4.85 -12.59 -4.82
C LEU A 175 6.27 -12.72 -5.38
N CYS A 176 6.93 -13.88 -5.16
CA CYS A 176 8.33 -14.11 -5.55
C CYS A 176 8.48 -14.88 -6.88
N PHE A 177 8.18 -14.24 -8.01
CA PHE A 177 8.31 -14.87 -9.33
C PHE A 177 8.76 -13.88 -10.40
N VAL A 178 9.72 -14.27 -11.23
CA VAL A 178 10.05 -13.62 -12.51
C VAL A 178 9.87 -14.66 -13.62
N GLY A 179 8.88 -14.45 -14.48
CA GLY A 179 8.42 -15.48 -15.40
C GLY A 179 8.03 -16.75 -14.64
N HIS A 180 8.75 -17.84 -14.94
CA HIS A 180 8.61 -19.15 -14.32
C HIS A 180 9.62 -19.44 -13.20
N ASN A 181 10.55 -18.54 -12.91
CA ASN A 181 11.57 -18.75 -11.89
C ASN A 181 11.16 -18.17 -10.54
N ILE A 182 11.61 -18.81 -9.47
CA ILE A 182 11.47 -18.30 -8.10
C ILE A 182 12.46 -17.14 -7.93
N ASP A 183 11.95 -15.95 -7.64
CA ASP A 183 12.78 -14.75 -7.50
C ASP A 183 12.12 -13.78 -6.51
N CYS A 184 12.85 -13.39 -5.46
CA CYS A 184 12.39 -12.45 -4.44
C CYS A 184 13.09 -11.07 -4.50
N SER A 185 13.79 -10.75 -5.59
CA SER A 185 14.53 -9.48 -5.75
C SER A 185 13.59 -8.26 -5.73
N ALA A 186 12.49 -8.31 -6.49
CA ALA A 186 11.47 -7.25 -6.51
C ALA A 186 10.85 -7.03 -5.12
N ILE A 187 10.64 -8.11 -4.36
CA ILE A 187 10.10 -8.07 -3.01
C ILE A 187 11.08 -7.40 -2.04
N SER A 188 12.37 -7.73 -2.17
CA SER A 188 13.44 -7.10 -1.40
C SER A 188 13.53 -5.61 -1.72
N ALA A 189 13.38 -5.23 -3.00
CA ALA A 189 13.35 -3.84 -3.43
C ALA A 189 12.16 -3.05 -2.87
N ILE A 190 10.96 -3.67 -2.81
CA ILE A 190 9.79 -3.06 -2.16
C ILE A 190 10.03 -2.84 -0.67
N ARG A 191 10.60 -3.83 0.04
CA ARG A 191 10.97 -3.69 1.45
C ARG A 191 11.93 -2.51 1.64
N THR A 192 13.01 -2.44 0.87
CA THR A 192 13.96 -1.31 0.92
C THR A 192 13.29 0.02 0.64
N THR A 193 12.40 0.08 -0.36
CA THR A 193 11.63 1.29 -0.70
C THR A 193 10.75 1.74 0.46
N LEU A 194 10.09 0.81 1.14
CA LEU A 194 9.27 1.08 2.31
C LEU A 194 10.11 1.66 3.46
N TYR A 195 11.27 1.08 3.77
CA TYR A 195 12.17 1.61 4.79
C TYR A 195 12.74 2.98 4.43
N ASN A 196 13.10 3.21 3.17
CA ASN A 196 13.54 4.52 2.70
C ASN A 196 12.46 5.59 2.94
N LEU A 197 11.22 5.31 2.52
CA LEU A 197 10.11 6.25 2.71
C LEU A 197 9.84 6.51 4.20
N ILE A 198 9.87 5.48 5.06
CA ILE A 198 9.69 5.65 6.51
C ILE A 198 10.81 6.50 7.09
N GLY A 199 12.07 6.20 6.74
CA GLY A 199 13.22 6.97 7.22
C GLY A 199 13.21 8.41 6.74
N TRP A 200 12.63 8.69 5.56
CA TRP A 200 12.44 10.05 5.07
C TRP A 200 11.31 10.79 5.77
N ILE A 201 10.28 10.09 6.28
CA ILE A 201 9.23 10.68 7.12
C ILE A 201 9.81 11.00 8.50
N ASP A 202 10.31 9.98 9.19
CA ASP A 202 10.92 10.10 10.51
C ASP A 202 11.83 8.87 10.79
N PRO A 203 13.16 9.05 10.91
CA PRO A 203 14.08 7.99 11.25
C PRO A 203 13.78 7.28 12.58
N GLN A 204 13.10 7.94 13.53
CA GLN A 204 12.75 7.34 14.82
C GLN A 204 11.70 6.23 14.72
N LEU A 205 11.01 6.12 13.58
CA LEU A 205 10.07 5.03 13.32
C LEU A 205 10.78 3.72 12.96
N ILE A 206 12.02 3.77 12.46
CA ILE A 206 12.74 2.60 11.94
C ILE A 206 12.83 1.46 12.97
N PRO A 207 13.24 1.68 14.24
CA PRO A 207 13.33 0.60 15.22
C PRO A 207 12.00 -0.13 15.47
N PHE A 208 10.87 0.59 15.40
CA PHE A 208 9.55 0.00 15.53
C PHE A 208 9.24 -0.93 14.35
N PHE A 209 9.54 -0.51 13.11
CA PHE A 209 9.33 -1.33 11.92
C PHE A 209 10.25 -2.55 11.90
N GLU A 210 11.51 -2.40 12.29
CA GLU A 210 12.46 -3.52 12.38
C GLU A 210 11.99 -4.60 13.35
N LYS A 211 11.40 -4.21 14.50
CA LYS A 211 10.87 -5.14 15.50
C LYS A 211 9.75 -6.03 14.98
N ILE A 212 8.92 -5.52 14.06
CA ILE A 212 7.78 -6.26 13.49
C ILE A 212 8.12 -6.92 12.15
N ASP A 213 9.29 -6.62 11.57
CA ASP A 213 9.73 -7.12 10.28
C ASP A 213 10.28 -8.55 10.37
N THR A 214 9.59 -9.47 9.73
CA THR A 214 10.05 -10.86 9.60
C THR A 214 10.24 -11.29 8.14
N VAL A 215 10.22 -10.33 7.20
CA VAL A 215 10.19 -10.57 5.75
C VAL A 215 11.46 -11.26 5.29
N GLN A 216 12.65 -10.79 5.69
CA GLN A 216 13.92 -11.35 5.22
C GLN A 216 14.03 -12.84 5.55
N ARG A 217 13.57 -13.25 6.73
CA ARG A 217 13.51 -14.66 7.13
C ARG A 217 12.60 -15.48 6.18
N ARG A 218 11.47 -14.92 5.76
CA ARG A 218 10.55 -15.58 4.80
C ARG A 218 11.13 -15.67 3.40
N ILE A 219 11.84 -14.64 2.96
CA ILE A 219 12.56 -14.66 1.68
C ILE A 219 13.60 -15.78 1.67
N ASN A 220 14.43 -15.88 2.71
CA ASN A 220 15.44 -16.93 2.80
C ASN A 220 14.81 -18.34 2.79
N GLN A 221 13.66 -18.52 3.45
CA GLN A 221 12.90 -19.77 3.42
C GLN A 221 12.39 -20.13 2.02
N ILE A 222 11.93 -19.15 1.24
CA ILE A 222 11.47 -19.36 -0.14
C ILE A 222 12.62 -19.75 -1.06
N MET A 223 13.75 -19.07 -0.96
CA MET A 223 14.92 -19.32 -1.82
C MET A 223 15.58 -20.69 -1.57
N ALA A 224 15.30 -21.32 -0.43
CA ALA A 224 15.79 -22.65 -0.08
C ALA A 224 14.90 -23.80 -0.60
N ILE A 225 13.76 -23.52 -1.25
CA ILE A 225 12.78 -24.52 -1.72
C ILE A 225 13.15 -25.07 -3.10
#